data_AF-A0A518DN87-F1
#
_entry.id   AF-A0A518DN87-F1
#
_cell.length_a   1.000
_cell.length_b   1.000
_cell.length_c   1.000
_cell.angle_alpha   90.00
_cell.angle_beta   90.00
_cell.angle_gamma   90.00
#
_symmetry.space_group_name_H-M   'P 1'
#
loop_
_entity.id
_entity.type
_entity.pdbx_description
1 polymer ?
#
loop_
_entity_poly.entity_id
_entity_poly.type
_entity_poly.pdbx_seq_one_letter_code
_entity_poly.pdbx_strand_id
1 'polypeptide(L)'
;MTDDGITREDFLNDRQGKTFADVVNDPEQPFALVLEFFSDSDRQDRMEESELHHDRAPLAGVVRELESQEAIDEFLAGAHTRRNTRFRQAIGVLVRMIMERRGWQKTGRKGSLGVRAAGESQTPAHNTGGLAFWFIRAERYERREGMPFRSVRARCQELEAAAASSTAKNGSQRR
;
A
#
# COMPACT_ATOMS: atom_id res chain seq x y z
N MET A 1 5.99 -13.55 -22.97
CA MET A 1 5.46 -13.05 -21.69
C MET A 1 6.36 -13.63 -20.62
N THR A 2 7.24 -12.83 -20.05
CA THR A 2 8.04 -13.25 -18.89
C THR A 2 7.12 -13.34 -17.69
N ASP A 3 7.19 -14.47 -17.00
CA ASP A 3 6.41 -14.80 -15.82
C ASP A 3 6.93 -14.01 -14.61
N ASP A 4 6.61 -12.72 -14.54
CA ASP A 4 7.07 -11.81 -13.47
C ASP A 4 6.20 -11.89 -12.20
N GLY A 5 5.15 -12.71 -12.23
CA GLY A 5 4.26 -12.96 -11.10
C GLY A 5 4.93 -13.73 -9.95
N ILE A 6 4.54 -13.44 -8.71
CA ILE A 6 4.91 -14.26 -7.56
C ILE A 6 4.01 -15.50 -7.58
N THR A 7 4.61 -16.68 -7.69
CA THR A 7 3.83 -17.93 -7.64
C THR A 7 3.44 -18.28 -6.19
N ARG A 8 2.50 -19.22 -6.05
CA ARG A 8 2.18 -19.80 -4.73
C ARG A 8 3.42 -20.40 -4.07
N GLU A 9 4.25 -21.10 -4.84
CA GLU A 9 5.48 -21.72 -4.35
C GLU A 9 6.50 -20.66 -3.91
N ASP A 10 6.69 -19.60 -4.70
CA ASP A 10 7.54 -18.47 -4.31
C ASP A 10 7.09 -17.89 -2.96
N PHE A 11 5.79 -17.65 -2.79
CA PHE A 11 5.23 -17.10 -1.56
C PHE A 11 5.46 -18.02 -0.36
N LEU A 12 5.30 -19.34 -0.52
CA LEU A 12 5.52 -20.31 0.56
C LEU A 12 7.00 -20.55 0.86
N ASN A 13 7.90 -20.31 -0.09
CA ASN A 13 9.35 -20.37 0.11
C ASN A 13 9.92 -19.09 0.73
N ASP A 14 9.17 -17.99 0.70
CA ASP A 14 9.57 -16.73 1.33
C ASP A 14 9.59 -16.82 2.87
N ARG A 15 10.59 -16.15 3.48
CA ARG A 15 10.80 -16.14 4.93
C ARG A 15 9.57 -15.68 5.71
N GLN A 16 8.84 -14.68 5.22
CA GLN A 16 7.62 -14.17 5.85
C GLN A 16 6.38 -14.86 5.29
N GLY A 17 6.33 -15.11 3.99
CA GLY A 17 5.18 -15.72 3.30
C GLY A 17 4.85 -17.10 3.85
N LYS A 18 5.84 -17.93 4.17
CA LYS A 18 5.63 -19.25 4.81
C LYS A 18 4.84 -19.21 6.12
N THR A 19 4.87 -18.08 6.84
CA THR A 19 4.13 -17.91 8.11
C THR A 19 2.62 -17.70 7.91
N PHE A 20 2.19 -17.57 6.65
CA PHE A 20 0.80 -17.45 6.22
C PHE A 20 0.34 -18.67 5.40
N ALA A 21 0.98 -19.83 5.60
CA ALA A 21 0.56 -21.07 4.95
C ALA A 21 -0.91 -21.44 5.25
N ASP A 22 -1.43 -21.08 6.43
CA ASP A 22 -2.84 -21.20 6.79
C ASP A 22 -3.78 -20.29 5.98
N VAL A 23 -3.27 -19.21 5.37
CA VAL A 23 -4.03 -18.39 4.42
C VAL A 23 -3.98 -19.00 3.03
N VAL A 24 -2.78 -19.39 2.59
CA VAL A 24 -2.52 -19.88 1.23
C VAL A 24 -3.09 -21.28 0.99
N ASN A 25 -3.15 -22.12 2.03
CA ASN A 25 -3.60 -23.51 1.92
C ASN A 25 -5.08 -23.69 2.29
N ASP A 26 -5.75 -22.64 2.74
CA ASP A 26 -7.18 -22.66 3.05
C ASP A 26 -7.99 -22.43 1.78
N PRO A 27 -8.73 -23.44 1.27
CA PRO A 27 -9.49 -23.31 0.03
C PRO A 27 -10.67 -22.33 0.14
N GLU A 28 -11.09 -21.98 1.37
CA GLU A 28 -12.11 -20.96 1.58
C GLU A 28 -11.57 -19.52 1.47
N GLN A 29 -10.24 -19.35 1.45
CA GLN A 29 -9.62 -18.03 1.32
C GLN A 29 -9.31 -17.74 -0.15
N PRO A 30 -9.70 -16.56 -0.68
CA PRO A 30 -9.51 -16.21 -2.09
C PRO A 30 -8.05 -15.81 -2.41
N PHE A 31 -7.05 -16.44 -1.77
CA PHE A 31 -5.65 -16.04 -1.94
C PHE A 31 -5.10 -16.37 -3.33
N ALA A 32 -5.64 -17.40 -4.00
CA ALA A 32 -5.31 -17.67 -5.40
C ALA A 32 -5.69 -16.48 -6.31
N LEU A 33 -6.86 -15.87 -6.09
CA LEU A 33 -7.30 -14.67 -6.83
C LEU A 33 -6.40 -13.47 -6.54
N VAL A 34 -5.87 -13.36 -5.32
CA VAL A 34 -4.89 -12.32 -4.98
C VAL A 34 -3.60 -12.52 -5.77
N LEU A 35 -3.07 -13.75 -5.84
CA LEU A 35 -1.87 -14.04 -6.62
C LEU A 35 -2.08 -13.74 -8.10
N GLU A 36 -3.21 -14.16 -8.66
CA GLU A 36 -3.59 -13.87 -10.04
C GLU A 36 -3.72 -12.36 -10.27
N PHE A 37 -4.43 -11.64 -9.41
CA PHE A 37 -4.58 -10.19 -9.48
C PHE A 37 -3.23 -9.48 -9.57
N PHE A 38 -2.28 -9.84 -8.70
CA PHE A 38 -0.96 -9.21 -8.66
C PHE A 38 0.05 -9.74 -9.70
N SER A 39 -0.31 -10.75 -10.49
CA SER A 39 0.54 -11.26 -11.58
C SER A 39 0.58 -10.34 -12.81
N ASP A 40 -0.36 -9.41 -12.90
CA ASP A 40 -0.51 -8.45 -14.00
C ASP A 40 0.52 -7.32 -13.93
N SER A 41 1.30 -7.13 -14.99
CA SER A 41 2.36 -6.14 -15.07
C SER A 41 1.84 -4.70 -14.95
N ASP A 42 0.69 -4.39 -15.53
CA ASP A 42 0.14 -3.03 -15.53
C ASP A 42 -0.32 -2.63 -14.12
N ARG A 43 -0.78 -3.60 -13.32
CA ARG A 43 -1.05 -3.40 -11.89
C ARG A 43 0.24 -3.17 -11.11
N GLN A 44 1.29 -3.94 -11.38
CA GLN A 44 2.59 -3.75 -10.72
C GLN A 44 3.22 -2.39 -11.06
N ASP A 45 3.10 -1.95 -12.32
CA ASP A 45 3.56 -0.63 -12.75
C ASP A 45 2.81 0.49 -12.01
N ARG A 46 1.48 0.40 -11.88
CA ARG A 46 0.69 1.36 -11.07
C ARG A 46 1.07 1.38 -9.60
N MET A 47 1.53 0.25 -9.05
CA MET A 47 2.04 0.21 -7.68
C MET A 47 3.35 1.00 -7.54
N GLU A 48 4.27 0.89 -8.50
CA GLU A 48 5.49 1.68 -8.52
C GLU A 48 5.21 3.17 -8.73
N GLU A 49 4.33 3.51 -9.68
CA GLU A 49 3.90 4.87 -9.98
C GLU A 49 3.28 5.56 -8.76
N SER A 50 2.54 4.82 -7.93
CA SER A 50 2.01 5.33 -6.67
C SER A 50 3.11 5.84 -5.73
N GLU A 51 4.25 5.14 -5.65
CA GLU A 51 5.40 5.59 -4.85
C GLU A 51 6.15 6.74 -5.52
N LEU A 52 6.41 6.62 -6.83
CA LEU A 52 7.21 7.60 -7.58
C LEU A 52 6.52 8.97 -7.72
N HIS A 53 5.24 8.97 -8.10
CA HIS A 53 4.54 10.17 -8.56
C HIS A 53 3.49 10.67 -7.57
N HIS A 54 2.92 9.79 -6.76
CA HIS A 54 1.85 10.16 -5.83
C HIS A 54 2.29 10.20 -4.37
N ASP A 55 3.52 9.78 -4.06
CA ASP A 55 4.05 9.68 -2.69
C ASP A 55 3.11 8.88 -1.77
N ARG A 56 2.54 7.81 -2.34
CA ARG A 56 1.61 6.90 -1.68
C ARG A 56 2.16 5.49 -1.70
N ALA A 57 1.82 4.72 -0.67
CA ALA A 57 2.25 3.33 -0.57
C ALA A 57 1.80 2.54 -1.82
N PRO A 58 2.52 1.49 -2.26
CA PRO A 58 2.31 0.88 -3.57
C PRO A 58 0.89 0.33 -3.74
N LEU A 59 0.35 -0.26 -2.67
CA LEU A 59 -1.02 -0.79 -2.64
C LEU A 59 -2.06 0.29 -2.99
N ALA A 60 -1.79 1.59 -2.78
CA ALA A 60 -2.71 2.67 -3.14
C ALA A 60 -2.98 2.75 -4.65
N GLY A 61 -2.06 2.26 -5.51
CA GLY A 61 -2.23 2.25 -6.96
C GLY A 61 -3.28 1.26 -7.45
N VAL A 62 -3.62 0.25 -6.65
CA VAL A 62 -4.46 -0.90 -7.06
C VAL A 62 -5.53 -1.30 -6.06
N VAL A 63 -5.53 -0.74 -4.85
CA VAL A 63 -6.41 -1.17 -3.74
C VAL A 63 -7.89 -1.11 -4.07
N ARG A 64 -8.39 -0.11 -4.81
CA ARG A 64 -9.81 -0.05 -5.18
C ARG A 64 -10.22 -1.20 -6.11
N GLU A 65 -9.33 -1.56 -7.03
CA GLU A 65 -9.58 -2.64 -7.99
C GLU A 65 -9.45 -4.01 -7.33
N LEU A 66 -8.59 -4.12 -6.31
CA LEU A 66 -8.50 -5.32 -5.47
C LEU A 66 -9.78 -5.48 -4.63
N GLU A 67 -10.24 -4.40 -3.99
CA GLU A 67 -11.47 -4.39 -3.19
C GLU A 67 -12.74 -4.58 -4.05
N SER A 68 -12.71 -4.29 -5.36
CA SER A 68 -13.85 -4.54 -6.25
C SER A 68 -13.98 -5.99 -6.72
N GLN A 69 -13.02 -6.86 -6.38
CA GLN A 69 -13.15 -8.29 -6.67
C GLN A 69 -14.19 -8.88 -5.71
N GLU A 70 -15.32 -9.37 -6.25
CA GLU A 70 -16.46 -9.86 -5.47
C GLU A 70 -16.06 -10.85 -4.37
N ALA A 71 -15.27 -11.87 -4.72
CA ALA A 71 -14.80 -12.88 -3.76
C ALA A 71 -13.92 -12.29 -2.64
N ILE A 72 -13.15 -11.23 -2.92
CA ILE A 72 -12.31 -10.55 -1.92
C ILE A 72 -13.17 -9.68 -1.01
N ASP A 73 -14.11 -8.93 -1.59
CA ASP A 73 -15.03 -8.08 -0.83
C ASP A 73 -15.91 -8.90 0.11
N GLU A 74 -16.55 -9.96 -0.41
CA GLU A 74 -17.38 -10.87 0.38
C GLU A 74 -16.59 -11.52 1.53
N PHE A 75 -15.38 -12.00 1.24
CA PHE A 75 -14.52 -12.59 2.26
C PHE A 75 -14.18 -11.58 3.37
N LEU A 76 -13.84 -10.35 3.00
CA LEU A 76 -13.49 -9.29 3.94
C LEU A 76 -14.71 -8.72 4.71
N ALA A 77 -15.92 -8.81 4.13
CA ALA A 77 -17.17 -8.45 4.76
C ALA A 77 -17.61 -9.44 5.86
N GLY A 78 -17.15 -10.69 5.83
CA GLY A 78 -17.45 -11.69 6.85
C GLY A 78 -16.94 -11.32 8.26
N ALA A 79 -17.64 -11.79 9.31
CA ALA A 79 -17.36 -11.44 10.71
C ALA A 79 -16.08 -12.08 11.32
N HIS A 80 -15.19 -12.66 10.52
CA HIS A 80 -14.00 -13.39 10.99
C HIS A 80 -12.77 -12.49 11.14
N THR A 81 -12.76 -11.61 12.15
CA THR A 81 -11.71 -10.60 12.38
C THR A 81 -10.27 -11.14 12.30
N ARG A 82 -10.01 -12.35 12.85
CA ARG A 82 -8.67 -12.97 12.81
C ARG A 82 -8.29 -13.42 11.40
N ARG A 83 -9.18 -14.10 10.67
CA ARG A 83 -8.94 -14.56 9.29
C ARG A 83 -8.69 -13.35 8.38
N ASN A 84 -9.54 -12.34 8.45
CA ASN A 84 -9.43 -11.12 7.62
C ASN A 84 -8.14 -10.35 7.94
N THR A 85 -7.69 -10.35 9.19
CA THR A 85 -6.41 -9.72 9.57
C THR A 85 -5.22 -10.48 8.97
N ARG A 86 -5.21 -11.82 9.05
CA ARG A 86 -4.13 -12.63 8.49
C ARG A 86 -4.09 -12.55 6.97
N PHE A 87 -5.25 -12.57 6.31
CA PHE A 87 -5.39 -12.38 4.88
C PHE A 87 -4.81 -11.03 4.41
N ARG A 88 -5.20 -9.93 5.08
CA ARG A 88 -4.64 -8.60 4.77
C ARG A 88 -3.12 -8.52 5.00
N GLN A 89 -2.60 -9.21 6.01
CA GLN A 89 -1.16 -9.29 6.25
C GLN A 89 -0.44 -10.09 5.16
N ALA A 90 -1.02 -11.20 4.69
CA ALA A 90 -0.49 -12.00 3.59
C ALA A 90 -0.42 -11.17 2.29
N ILE A 91 -1.45 -10.37 1.99
CA ILE A 91 -1.42 -9.40 0.88
C ILE A 91 -0.26 -8.41 1.05
N GLY A 92 -0.04 -7.88 2.25
CA GLY A 92 1.10 -7.01 2.54
C GLY A 92 2.46 -7.67 2.31
N VAL A 93 2.59 -8.97 2.59
CA VAL A 93 3.80 -9.75 2.28
C VAL A 93 3.95 -9.96 0.78
N LEU A 94 2.87 -10.24 0.06
CA LEU A 94 2.90 -10.40 -1.39
C LEU A 94 3.35 -9.10 -2.07
N VAL A 95 2.75 -7.97 -1.70
CA VAL A 95 3.15 -6.64 -2.18
C VAL A 95 4.63 -6.39 -1.93
N ARG A 96 5.15 -6.75 -0.74
CA ARG A 96 6.58 -6.66 -0.46
C ARG A 96 7.41 -7.47 -1.45
N MET A 97 7.06 -8.74 -1.66
CA MET A 97 7.83 -9.61 -2.54
C MET A 97 7.88 -9.07 -3.97
N ILE A 98 6.77 -8.56 -4.48
CA ILE A 98 6.67 -7.90 -5.79
C ILE A 98 7.59 -6.68 -5.84
N MET A 99 7.46 -5.76 -4.89
CA MET A 99 8.27 -4.54 -4.86
C MET A 99 9.77 -4.87 -4.76
N GLU A 100 10.16 -5.81 -3.89
CA GLU A 100 11.56 -6.22 -3.73
C GLU A 100 12.13 -6.90 -4.99
N ARG A 101 11.34 -7.72 -5.69
CA ARG A 101 11.72 -8.33 -6.97
C ARG A 101 11.94 -7.27 -8.05
N ARG A 102 11.18 -6.17 -7.99
CA ARG A 102 11.27 -5.02 -8.90
C ARG A 102 12.30 -3.97 -8.47
N GLY A 103 13.22 -4.32 -7.57
CA GLY A 103 14.36 -3.46 -7.21
C GLY A 103 14.07 -2.41 -6.14
N TRP A 104 12.96 -2.55 -5.41
CA TRP A 104 12.62 -1.67 -4.29
C TRP A 104 13.08 -2.25 -2.95
N GLN A 105 13.10 -1.39 -1.94
CA GLN A 105 13.36 -1.76 -0.55
C GLN A 105 12.39 -1.04 0.38
N LYS A 106 12.07 -1.70 1.51
CA LYS A 106 11.22 -1.09 2.53
C LYS A 106 11.93 0.07 3.20
N THR A 107 11.16 1.11 3.51
CA THR A 107 11.62 2.25 4.32
C THR A 107 11.40 2.03 5.82
N GLY A 108 10.66 0.97 6.22
CA GLY A 108 10.21 0.74 7.60
C GLY A 108 9.05 1.63 8.04
N ARG A 109 8.56 2.50 7.14
CA ARG A 109 7.44 3.42 7.40
C ARG A 109 6.19 2.91 6.73
N LYS A 110 5.04 3.14 7.37
CA LYS A 110 3.72 2.90 6.76
C LYS A 110 3.11 4.19 6.24
N GLY A 111 2.62 4.19 5.01
CA GLY A 111 1.85 5.27 4.40
C GLY A 111 0.36 5.03 4.55
N SER A 112 -0.42 6.10 4.58
CA SER A 112 -1.88 6.00 4.44
C SER A 112 -2.24 5.68 3.01
N LEU A 113 -3.30 4.90 2.81
CA LEU A 113 -3.86 4.66 1.47
C LEU A 113 -4.84 5.77 1.03
N GLY A 114 -5.23 6.66 1.93
CA GLY A 114 -6.00 7.88 1.64
C GLY A 114 -5.95 8.87 2.82
N VAL A 115 -6.78 9.91 2.81
CA VAL A 115 -6.95 10.82 3.95
C VAL A 115 -7.99 10.23 4.90
N ARG A 116 -7.83 10.33 6.22
CA ARG A 116 -8.82 9.77 7.18
C ARG A 116 -10.10 10.60 7.20
N ALA A 117 -11.25 9.94 7.21
CA ALA A 117 -12.52 10.57 7.53
C ALA A 117 -12.52 11.08 8.99
N ALA A 118 -13.18 12.21 9.26
CA ALA A 118 -13.53 12.57 10.63
C ALA A 118 -14.49 11.50 11.16
N GLY A 119 -14.12 10.82 12.25
CA GLY A 119 -14.82 9.62 12.70
C GLY A 119 -16.17 9.93 13.34
N GLU A 120 -17.24 9.35 12.78
CA GLU A 120 -18.50 9.12 13.49
C GLU A 120 -18.57 7.67 13.97
N SER A 121 -19.14 7.47 15.16
CA SER A 121 -19.05 6.29 16.02
C SER A 121 -19.64 4.98 15.46
N GLN A 122 -20.25 5.00 14.28
CA GLN A 122 -20.87 3.83 13.64
C GLN A 122 -20.25 3.44 12.29
N THR A 123 -19.22 4.15 11.82
CA THR A 123 -18.63 3.87 10.51
C THR A 123 -17.29 3.13 10.66
N PRO A 124 -17.00 2.08 9.87
CA PRO A 124 -15.66 1.53 9.77
C PRO A 124 -14.64 2.65 9.51
N ALA A 125 -13.49 2.61 10.18
CA ALA A 125 -12.46 3.64 10.07
C ALA A 125 -11.81 3.65 8.67
N HIS A 126 -12.52 4.21 7.69
CA HIS A 126 -12.11 4.30 6.30
C HIS A 126 -11.46 5.65 5.98
N ASN A 127 -10.79 5.71 4.83
CA ASN A 127 -10.19 6.94 4.33
C ASN A 127 -11.23 7.74 3.49
N THR A 128 -11.45 9.04 3.79
CA THR A 128 -12.30 10.00 3.02
C THR A 128 -11.87 10.23 1.58
N GLY A 129 -10.68 9.76 1.19
CA GLY A 129 -10.25 9.71 -0.22
C GLY A 129 -10.79 8.50 -0.99
N GLY A 130 -11.63 7.66 -0.38
CA GLY A 130 -12.30 6.52 -1.01
C GLY A 130 -11.41 5.36 -1.43
N LEU A 131 -10.10 5.44 -1.20
CA LEU A 131 -9.14 4.47 -1.74
C LEU A 131 -9.13 3.14 -1.00
N ALA A 132 -9.59 3.05 0.24
CA ALA A 132 -9.60 1.75 0.89
C ALA A 132 -10.63 1.66 2.01
N PHE A 133 -11.51 0.68 1.86
CA PHE A 133 -12.51 0.30 2.86
C PHE A 133 -11.92 -0.68 3.88
N TRP A 134 -11.10 -1.63 3.40
CA TRP A 134 -10.50 -2.70 4.22
C TRP A 134 -9.03 -2.44 4.58
N PHE A 135 -8.30 -1.66 3.77
CA PHE A 135 -6.86 -1.41 3.93
C PHE A 135 -6.53 0.04 4.31
N ILE A 136 -6.18 0.31 5.57
CA ILE A 136 -5.98 1.71 5.98
C ILE A 136 -4.57 2.23 5.64
N ARG A 137 -3.55 1.40 5.86
CA ARG A 137 -2.13 1.75 5.69
C ARG A 137 -1.34 0.59 5.08
N ALA A 138 -0.32 0.91 4.29
CA ALA A 138 0.61 -0.07 3.74
C ALA A 138 2.08 0.40 3.87
N GLU A 139 3.01 -0.52 3.68
CA GLU A 139 4.45 -0.26 3.74
C GLU A 139 4.88 0.72 2.64
N ARG A 140 5.85 1.60 2.96
CA ARG A 140 6.45 2.54 2.01
C ARG A 140 7.79 2.02 1.50
N TYR A 141 8.06 2.28 0.23
CA TYR A 141 9.24 1.78 -0.46
C TYR A 141 10.07 2.90 -1.08
N GLU A 142 11.35 2.60 -1.28
CA GLU A 142 12.27 3.42 -2.05
C GLU A 142 13.07 2.52 -3.01
N ARG A 143 13.49 3.07 -4.16
CA ARG A 143 14.32 2.32 -5.11
C ARG A 143 15.71 2.10 -4.52
N ARG A 144 16.28 0.91 -4.72
CA ARG A 144 17.66 0.60 -4.27
C ARG A 144 18.71 1.49 -4.92
N GLU A 145 18.47 1.92 -6.14
CA GLU A 145 19.32 2.83 -6.92
C GLU A 145 19.15 4.31 -6.52
N GLY A 146 18.26 4.59 -5.57
CA GLY A 146 17.85 5.94 -5.21
C GLY A 146 16.62 6.41 -6.00
N MET A 147 15.91 7.39 -5.44
CA MET A 147 14.72 7.95 -6.08
C MET A 147 15.15 8.93 -7.19
N PRO A 148 14.65 8.77 -8.43
CA PRO A 148 15.01 9.66 -9.55
C PRO A 148 14.48 11.08 -9.37
N PHE A 149 13.45 11.25 -8.54
CA PHE A 149 12.79 12.53 -8.27
C PHE A 149 12.68 12.78 -6.77
N ARG A 150 12.60 14.05 -6.37
CA ARG A 150 12.24 14.42 -4.99
C ARG A 150 10.77 14.06 -4.73
N SER A 151 10.48 13.49 -3.56
CA SER A 151 9.11 13.15 -3.19
C SER A 151 8.23 14.39 -3.10
N VAL A 152 6.93 14.21 -3.36
CA VAL A 152 5.93 15.28 -3.25
C VAL A 152 5.96 15.87 -1.84
N ARG A 153 6.05 15.04 -0.79
CA ARG A 153 6.20 15.52 0.59
C ARG A 153 7.43 16.38 0.81
N ALA A 154 8.59 16.00 0.27
CA ALA A 154 9.81 16.81 0.42
C ALA A 154 9.60 18.20 -0.21
N ARG A 155 8.97 18.25 -1.38
CA ARG A 155 8.61 19.52 -2.04
C ARG A 155 7.62 20.34 -1.21
N CYS A 156 6.59 19.72 -0.64
CA CYS A 156 5.65 20.42 0.24
C CYS A 156 6.35 21.00 1.49
N GLN A 157 7.23 20.23 2.13
CA GLN A 157 7.97 20.69 3.31
C GLN A 157 8.90 21.87 2.99
N GLU A 158 9.57 21.86 1.83
CA GLU A 158 10.37 22.99 1.35
C GLU A 158 9.51 24.26 1.16
N LEU A 159 8.33 24.12 0.55
CA LEU A 159 7.40 25.23 0.33
C LEU A 159 6.84 25.78 1.65
N GLU A 160 6.46 24.91 2.58
CA GLU A 160 6.00 25.29 3.93
C GLU A 160 7.09 26.03 4.71
N ALA A 161 8.33 25.52 4.68
CA ALA A 161 9.48 26.15 5.34
C ALA A 161 9.83 27.52 4.73
N ALA A 162 9.73 27.64 3.40
CA ALA A 162 9.92 28.92 2.71
C ALA A 162 8.84 29.94 3.12
N ALA A 163 7.57 29.52 3.18
CA ALA A 163 6.45 30.37 3.59
C ALA A 163 6.56 30.84 5.07
N ALA A 164 6.99 29.95 5.96
CA ALA A 164 7.24 30.29 7.36
C ALA A 164 8.37 31.32 7.50
N SER A 165 9.45 31.17 6.73
CA SER A 165 10.61 32.08 6.74
C SER A 165 10.28 33.48 6.18
N SER A 166 9.43 33.57 5.16
CA SER A 166 8.96 34.87 4.64
C SER A 166 8.05 35.61 5.63
N THR A 167 7.24 34.88 6.39
CA THR A 167 6.34 35.46 7.40
C THR A 167 7.13 36.01 8.59
N ALA A 168 8.17 35.31 9.04
CA ALA A 168 9.06 35.77 10.12
C ALA A 168 9.85 37.03 9.75
N LYS A 169 10.32 37.16 8.51
CA LYS A 169 11.04 38.36 8.03
C LYS A 169 10.13 39.60 7.96
N ASN A 170 8.88 39.45 7.53
CA ASN A 170 7.92 40.55 7.47
C ASN A 170 7.47 41.05 8.86
N GLY A 171 7.50 40.20 9.89
CA GLY A 171 7.22 40.60 11.27
C GLY A 171 8.35 41.41 11.92
N SER A 172 9.60 41.23 11.46
CA SER A 172 10.77 41.92 12.01
C SER A 172 11.01 43.32 11.40
N GLN A 173 10.35 43.67 10.30
CA GLN A 173 10.47 44.99 9.64
C GLN A 173 9.39 45.99 10.08
N ARG A 174 8.51 45.63 11.03
CA ARG A 174 7.45 46.49 11.57
C ARG A 174 7.65 46.91 13.03
N ARG A 175 8.90 46.93 13.53
CA ARG A 175 9.24 47.46 14.85
C ARG A 175 10.24 48.59 14.74
#